data_AF-A0A2T6IUD6-F1
#
_entry.id   AF-A0A2T6IUD6-F1
#
_cell.length_a   1.000
_cell.length_b   1.000
_cell.length_c   1.000
_cell.angle_alpha   90.00
_cell.angle_beta   90.00
_cell.angle_gamma   90.00
#
_symmetry.space_group_name_H-M   'P 1'
#
loop_
_entity.id
_entity.type
_entity.pdbx_description
1 polymer ?
#
loop_
_entity_poly.entity_id
_entity_poly.type
_entity_poly.pdbx_seq_one_letter_code
_entity_poly.pdbx_strand_id
1 'polypeptide(L)' 'MLVHHDLFRFILHVNSYVGSIKGLSLKKHLGRKQKQNRPIPPWIRMRTGSKIRYNAKRRHWRRTKLGM' A
#
# COMPACT_ATOMS: atom_id res chain seq x y z
N MET A 1 21.19 -1.21 43.77
CA MET A 1 20.51 0.08 43.56
C MET A 1 19.78 0.03 42.23
N LEU A 2 18.49 -0.31 42.28
CA LEU A 2 17.58 -0.14 41.17
C LEU A 2 17.20 1.34 41.11
N VAL A 3 17.78 2.10 40.16
CA VAL A 3 17.29 3.44 39.80
C VAL A 3 17.34 3.63 38.29
N HIS A 4 16.29 3.12 37.64
CA HIS A 4 15.42 3.93 36.79
C HIS A 4 16.01 4.60 35.53
N HIS A 5 16.68 3.85 34.65
CA HIS A 5 16.96 4.33 33.28
C HIS A 5 16.39 3.49 32.12
N ASP A 6 15.62 2.43 32.40
CA ASP A 6 15.06 1.56 31.35
C ASP A 6 13.52 1.51 31.31
N LEU A 7 12.85 2.58 31.77
CA LEU A 7 11.41 2.77 31.56
C LEU A 7 11.08 3.93 30.61
N PHE A 8 12.03 4.83 30.33
CA PHE A 8 11.78 5.94 29.42
C PHE A 8 11.83 5.53 27.94
N ARG A 9 12.52 4.43 27.60
CA ARG A 9 12.52 3.85 26.23
C ARG A 9 11.36 2.91 25.95
N PHE A 10 10.77 2.29 26.98
CA PHE A 10 9.62 1.39 26.80
C PHE A 10 8.31 2.16 26.57
N ILE A 11 8.20 3.39 27.06
CA ILE A 11 6.98 4.22 26.91
C ILE A 11 6.94 4.94 25.54
N LEU A 12 8.09 5.24 24.93
CA LEU A 12 8.15 5.95 23.63
C LEU A 12 8.07 5.03 22.39
N HIS A 13 8.10 3.70 22.55
CA HIS A 13 7.96 2.75 21.43
C HIS A 13 6.55 2.13 21.30
N VAL A 14 5.57 2.59 22.10
CA VAL A 14 4.16 2.16 22.04
C VAL A 14 3.26 3.28 21.52
N ASN A 15 3.79 4.16 20.68
CA ASN A 15 2.98 4.99 19.78
C ASN A 15 3.25 4.54 18.34
N SER A 16 3.04 3.25 18.07
CA SER A 16 3.01 2.74 16.71
C SER A 16 1.76 3.28 16.03
N TYR A 17 1.93 4.39 15.30
CA TYR A 17 1.17 4.78 14.10
C TYR A 17 -0.06 3.91 13.78
N VAL A 18 -1.15 4.06 14.54
CA VAL A 18 -2.44 3.51 14.09
C VAL A 18 -2.90 4.40 12.97
N GLY A 19 -2.67 3.97 11.73
CA GLY A 19 -3.19 4.68 10.56
C GLY A 19 -4.70 4.91 10.71
N SER A 20 -5.22 6.00 10.11
CA SER A 20 -6.62 6.42 10.24
C SER A 20 -7.63 5.25 10.28
N ILE A 21 -8.58 5.33 11.24
CA ILE A 21 -9.68 4.38 11.42
C ILE A 21 -10.56 4.41 10.18
N LYS A 22 -10.66 3.26 9.49
CA LYS A 22 -11.44 3.12 8.24
C LYS A 22 -12.41 1.96 8.37
N GLY A 23 -13.64 2.18 7.89
CA GLY A 23 -14.63 1.11 7.75
C GLY A 23 -14.19 0.02 6.77
N LEU A 24 -14.81 -1.17 6.88
CA LEU A 24 -14.45 -2.33 6.07
C LEU A 24 -14.63 -2.09 4.56
N SER A 25 -15.69 -1.38 4.17
CA SER A 25 -15.94 -1.04 2.76
C SER A 25 -14.76 -0.26 2.16
N LEU A 26 -14.34 0.83 2.81
CA LEU A 26 -13.20 1.63 2.34
C LEU A 26 -11.90 0.82 2.30
N LYS A 27 -11.65 -0.02 3.31
CA LYS A 27 -10.48 -0.93 3.31
C LYS A 27 -10.48 -1.89 2.12
N LYS A 28 -11.63 -2.48 1.78
CA LYS A 28 -11.78 -3.37 0.61
C LYS A 28 -11.50 -2.61 -0.70
N HIS A 29 -12.03 -1.40 -0.85
CA HIS A 29 -11.78 -0.55 -2.01
C HIS A 29 -10.29 -0.20 -2.17
N LEU A 30 -9.65 0.27 -1.10
CA LEU A 30 -8.22 0.58 -1.07
C LEU A 30 -7.36 -0.65 -1.40
N GLY A 31 -7.68 -1.81 -0.81
CA GLY A 31 -6.98 -3.06 -1.08
C GLY A 31 -7.11 -3.49 -2.54
N ARG A 32 -8.30 -3.37 -3.14
CA ARG A 32 -8.50 -3.66 -4.58
C ARG A 32 -7.66 -2.73 -5.46
N LYS A 33 -7.61 -1.43 -5.15
CA LYS A 33 -6.80 -0.45 -5.90
C LYS A 33 -5.30 -0.71 -5.76
N GLN A 34 -4.82 -1.19 -4.62
CA GLN A 34 -3.44 -1.66 -4.47
C GLN A 34 -3.16 -2.89 -5.34
N LYS A 35 -4.01 -3.92 -5.29
CA LYS A 35 -3.83 -5.15 -6.09
C LYS A 35 -3.83 -4.91 -7.60
N GLN A 36 -4.59 -3.92 -8.07
CA GLN A 36 -4.64 -3.51 -9.48
C GLN A 36 -3.37 -2.78 -9.94
N ASN A 37 -2.64 -2.15 -9.01
CA ASN A 37 -1.51 -1.28 -9.31
C ASN A 37 -0.19 -2.05 -9.53
N ARG A 38 -0.21 -3.06 -10.40
CA ARG A 38 0.91 -3.95 -10.70
C ARG A 38 1.35 -3.87 -12.17
N PRO A 39 2.61 -4.19 -12.50
CA PRO A 39 3.05 -4.32 -13.88
C PRO A 39 2.36 -5.50 -14.59
N ILE A 40 2.39 -5.48 -15.92
CA ILE A 40 1.87 -6.58 -16.74
C ILE A 40 2.81 -7.80 -16.63
N PRO A 41 2.29 -9.02 -16.44
CA PRO A 41 3.08 -10.24 -16.48
C PRO A 41 3.86 -10.42 -17.80
N PRO A 42 5.12 -10.90 -17.77
CA PRO A 42 5.96 -11.02 -18.96
C PRO A 42 5.36 -11.89 -20.06
N TRP A 43 4.75 -13.02 -19.71
CA TRP A 43 4.19 -13.97 -20.66
C TRP A 43 3.01 -13.41 -21.48
N ILE A 44 2.29 -12.40 -20.96
CA ILE A 44 1.24 -11.72 -21.74
C ILE A 44 1.84 -11.00 -22.94
N ARG A 45 3.04 -10.43 -22.78
CA ARG A 45 3.77 -9.73 -23.83
C ARG A 45 4.29 -10.69 -24.90
N MET A 46 4.53 -11.95 -24.53
CA MET A 46 4.99 -13.01 -25.42
C MET A 46 3.85 -13.69 -26.19
N ARG A 47 2.59 -13.43 -25.84
CA ARG A 47 1.44 -14.01 -26.55
C ARG A 47 1.36 -13.48 -27.98
N THR A 48 1.20 -14.37 -28.96
CA THR A 48 1.05 -14.02 -30.38
C THR A 48 -0.10 -13.03 -30.58
N GLY A 49 0.13 -12.00 -31.40
CA GLY A 49 -0.85 -10.95 -31.68
C GLY A 49 -1.18 -10.03 -30.49
N SER A 50 -0.41 -10.07 -29.39
CA SER A 50 -0.63 -9.16 -28.28
C SER A 50 -0.21 -7.73 -28.63
N LYS A 51 -1.15 -6.78 -28.57
CA LYS A 51 -0.88 -5.34 -28.72
C LYS A 51 -0.54 -4.67 -27.38
N ILE A 52 -0.64 -5.39 -26.27
CA ILE A 52 -0.52 -4.86 -24.92
C ILE A 52 0.94 -4.88 -24.47
N ARG A 53 1.53 -3.69 -24.24
CA ARG A 53 2.94 -3.57 -23.80
C ARG A 53 3.13 -3.20 -22.33
N TYR A 54 2.30 -2.28 -21.83
CA TYR A 54 2.35 -1.76 -20.47
C TYR A 54 0.95 -1.54 -19.90
N ASN A 55 0.83 -1.45 -18.56
CA ASN A 55 -0.44 -1.20 -17.89
C ASN A 55 -0.74 0.30 -17.90
N ALA A 56 -1.53 0.75 -18.87
CA ALA A 56 -1.91 2.16 -19.01
C ALA A 56 -2.70 2.70 -17.79
N LYS A 57 -3.38 1.83 -17.04
CA LYS A 57 -4.16 2.19 -15.86
C LYS A 57 -3.36 2.11 -14.55
N ARG A 58 -2.04 1.90 -14.62
CA ARG A 58 -1.17 1.91 -13.44
C ARG A 58 -1.13 3.32 -12.84
N ARG A 59 -1.26 3.42 -11.52
CA ARG A 59 -1.40 4.68 -10.80
C ARG A 59 -0.20 4.94 -9.89
N HIS A 60 0.32 6.16 -9.90
CA HIS A 60 1.25 6.63 -8.89
C HIS A 60 0.54 7.51 -7.85
N TRP A 61 0.78 7.28 -6.55
CA TRP A 61 0.03 7.91 -5.47
C TRP A 61 0.29 9.42 -5.30
N ARG A 62 1.45 9.90 -5.75
CA ARG A 62 1.74 11.34 -5.79
C ARG A 62 1.08 12.05 -6.98
N ARG A 63 0.91 11.37 -8.12
CA ARG A 63 0.38 11.97 -9.36
C ARG A 63 -1.15 11.98 -9.42
N THR A 64 -1.79 10.88 -9.04
CA THR A 64 -3.26 10.73 -9.17
C THR A 64 -3.87 10.15 -7.91
N LYS A 65 -4.86 10.88 -7.35
CA LYS A 65 -5.59 10.51 -6.13
C LYS A 65 -6.78 9.59 -6.46
N LEU A 66 -7.27 8.87 -5.45
CA LEU A 66 -8.28 7.84 -5.62
C LEU A 66 -9.73 8.37 -5.52
N GLY A 67 -9.93 9.60 -5.04
CA GLY A 67 -11.24 10.27 -5.04
C GLY A 67 -12.32 9.47 -4.32
N MET A 68 -11.97 8.84 -3.21
CA MET A 68 -12.86 8.10 -2.32
C MET A 68 -12.57 8.47 -0.88
#